data_AF-A0A7J5XBY5-F1
#
_entry.id   AF-A0A7J5XBY5-F1
#
_cell.length_a   1.000
_cell.length_b   1.000
_cell.length_c   1.000
_cell.angle_alpha   90.00
_cell.angle_beta   90.00
_cell.angle_gamma   90.00
#
_symmetry.space_group_name_H-M   'P 1'
#
loop_
_entity.id
_entity.type
_entity.pdbx_description
1 polymer ?
#
loop_
_entity_poly.entity_id
_entity_poly.type
_entity_poly.pdbx_seq_one_letter_code
_entity_poly.pdbx_strand_id
1 'polypeptide(L)'
;MDIMASSKPVETQMPRWQLALLVGTPLVLGVGAVYLWNRSRSEGSGSGDREPGSGERSSGERKTPEGSASPEARGQEQDSMAGKYENAIQCYTEAIALCPTEQKTDLSTFYQNRAAAYEQQAVDMNPRYIKALFRRAKALEKLENRRECLEDVTAVCILEAFQNQQSMLLADKNREPMMPSPQFIKSYFSSFTDDIISQPLQKGEKKDEDKDKEGETAEVTESSGYLKAKQFMEEENYDKIISECSKEVELGGRFTAEALLLRATFFLLIGNATSAQPDLDRVINMQDANVKKELKVRLQKELKVRLQKELKVRLQKELKVRLQKELKVRLQKELKVRLQKELKVRLQKELKVRLQKELKVRLQKELKVRLQKELKLKILLDQVDEAYRQAYTGNNSSQVQTAMDGFEDVIRRFPKL
;
A
#
# COMPACT_ATOMS: atom_id res chain seq x y z
N MET A 1 61.33 -5.35 -49.53
CA MET A 1 60.84 -3.97 -49.65
C MET A 1 59.57 -4.06 -50.49
N ASP A 2 58.35 -3.82 -50.03
CA ASP A 2 57.90 -3.16 -48.82
C ASP A 2 56.53 -3.67 -48.38
N ILE A 3 56.30 -3.54 -47.08
CA ILE A 3 55.07 -3.82 -46.35
C ILE A 3 54.09 -2.66 -46.59
N MET A 4 52.88 -2.94 -47.07
CA MET A 4 51.76 -1.99 -47.01
C MET A 4 50.71 -2.46 -46.01
N ALA A 5 50.74 -1.84 -44.84
CA ALA A 5 49.67 -1.79 -43.86
C ALA A 5 49.02 -0.40 -43.91
N SER A 6 47.70 -0.33 -44.06
CA SER A 6 46.87 0.88 -43.85
C SER A 6 45.40 0.47 -43.95
N SER A 7 44.44 0.92 -43.14
CA SER A 7 44.38 1.48 -41.79
C SER A 7 42.88 1.36 -41.42
N LYS A 8 42.53 0.96 -40.19
CA LYS A 8 41.14 0.97 -39.69
C LYS A 8 40.90 2.25 -38.86
N PRO A 9 39.70 2.83 -38.87
CA PRO A 9 39.42 4.05 -38.09
C PRO A 9 39.38 3.73 -36.59
N VAL A 10 39.95 4.63 -35.79
CA VAL A 10 39.93 4.60 -34.32
C VAL A 10 38.56 5.12 -33.84
N GLU A 11 37.68 4.20 -33.42
CA GLU A 11 36.53 4.56 -32.57
C GLU A 11 37.01 4.75 -31.13
N THR A 12 37.02 5.99 -30.66
CA THR A 12 37.20 6.34 -29.25
C THR A 12 35.92 6.00 -28.48
N GLN A 13 35.76 4.74 -28.08
CA GLN A 13 34.69 4.34 -27.15
C GLN A 13 35.05 4.77 -25.72
N MET A 14 34.50 5.90 -25.26
CA MET A 14 34.54 6.23 -23.83
C MET A 14 33.74 5.18 -23.03
N PRO A 15 34.31 4.61 -21.96
CA PRO A 15 33.69 3.53 -21.23
C PRO A 15 32.40 3.99 -20.53
N ARG A 16 31.35 3.17 -20.61
CA ARG A 16 29.96 3.47 -20.21
C ARG A 16 29.80 3.99 -18.76
N TRP A 17 30.74 3.68 -17.87
CA TRP A 17 30.73 4.18 -16.49
C TRP A 17 31.08 5.67 -16.38
N GLN A 18 31.90 6.20 -17.31
CA GLN A 18 32.18 7.64 -17.37
C GLN A 18 30.96 8.43 -17.85
N LEU A 19 30.18 7.88 -18.79
CA LEU A 19 28.88 8.45 -19.19
C LEU A 19 27.87 8.43 -18.03
N ALA A 20 27.85 7.37 -17.24
CA ALA A 20 26.99 7.25 -16.07
C ALA A 20 27.35 8.28 -14.97
N LEU A 21 28.63 8.59 -14.79
CA LEU A 21 29.07 9.65 -13.88
C LEU A 21 28.73 11.05 -14.42
N LEU A 22 28.93 11.30 -15.72
CA LEU A 22 28.65 12.59 -16.37
C LEU A 22 27.16 12.95 -16.37
N VAL A 23 26.27 11.95 -16.53
CA VAL A 23 24.81 12.16 -16.52
C VAL A 23 24.21 12.00 -15.14
N GLY A 24 24.75 11.12 -14.30
CA GLY A 24 24.23 10.82 -12.97
C GLY A 24 24.52 11.91 -11.94
N THR A 25 25.70 12.54 -12.00
CA THR A 25 26.09 13.55 -11.01
C THR A 25 25.24 14.84 -11.05
N PRO A 26 24.87 15.43 -12.22
CA PRO A 26 24.02 16.61 -12.26
C PRO A 26 22.57 16.31 -11.83
N LEU A 27 22.06 15.11 -12.12
CA LEU A 27 20.71 14.69 -11.74
C LEU A 27 20.57 14.53 -10.22
N VAL A 28 21.55 13.91 -9.57
CA VAL A 28 21.54 13.72 -8.10
C VAL A 28 21.69 15.06 -7.38
N LEU A 29 22.57 15.95 -7.86
CA LEU A 29 22.70 17.30 -7.31
C LEU A 29 21.45 18.15 -7.53
N GLY A 30 20.81 18.04 -8.70
CA GLY A 30 19.55 18.72 -9.00
C GLY A 30 18.40 18.28 -8.11
N VAL A 31 18.23 16.97 -7.90
CA VAL A 31 17.20 16.43 -6.99
C VAL A 31 17.50 16.80 -5.54
N GLY A 32 18.77 16.78 -5.12
CA GLY A 32 19.19 17.20 -3.79
C GLY A 32 18.92 18.70 -3.53
N ALA A 33 19.19 19.56 -4.52
CA ALA A 33 18.92 20.99 -4.44
C ALA A 33 17.41 21.29 -4.37
N VAL A 34 16.59 20.59 -5.18
CA VAL A 34 15.12 20.72 -5.14
C VAL A 34 14.56 20.23 -3.80
N TYR A 35 15.09 19.14 -3.25
CA TYR A 35 14.69 18.64 -1.94
C TYR A 35 15.03 19.62 -0.81
N LEU A 36 16.23 20.18 -0.81
CA LEU A 36 16.65 21.19 0.18
C LEU A 36 15.88 22.50 0.05
N TRP A 37 15.57 22.94 -1.17
CA TRP A 37 14.73 24.12 -1.41
C TRP A 37 13.29 23.93 -0.92
N ASN A 38 12.75 22.72 -1.06
CA ASN A 38 11.40 22.42 -0.57
C ASN A 38 11.37 22.28 0.96
N ARG A 39 12.49 21.86 1.56
CA ARG A 39 12.65 21.76 3.02
C ARG A 39 12.86 23.13 3.69
N SER A 40 13.62 24.04 3.08
CA SER A 40 13.80 25.40 3.61
C SER A 40 12.52 26.24 3.58
N ARG A 41 11.57 25.90 2.70
CA ARG A 41 10.20 26.46 2.71
C ARG A 41 9.32 25.94 3.85
N SER A 42 9.67 24.81 4.46
CA SER A 42 8.94 24.22 5.59
C SER A 42 9.51 24.64 6.96
N GLU A 43 10.73 25.19 7.02
CA GLU A 43 11.41 25.59 8.26
C GLU A 43 11.29 27.10 8.55
N GLY A 44 10.31 27.78 7.96
CA GLY A 44 9.99 29.18 8.18
C GLY A 44 8.81 29.43 9.13
N SER A 45 8.79 28.85 10.33
CA SER A 45 8.05 29.41 11.48
C SER A 45 8.50 28.80 12.81
N GLY A 46 9.50 29.42 13.42
CA GLY A 46 9.58 29.78 14.84
C GLY A 46 9.27 28.72 15.91
N SER A 47 10.36 28.21 16.49
CA SER A 47 10.48 27.67 17.84
C SER A 47 9.99 28.63 18.93
N GLY A 48 9.32 28.09 19.95
CA GLY A 48 9.12 28.72 21.25
C GLY A 48 8.87 27.65 22.30
N ASP A 49 9.86 27.38 23.14
CA ASP A 49 9.80 26.48 24.29
C ASP A 49 8.66 26.84 25.26
N ARG A 50 7.93 25.84 25.75
CA ARG A 50 7.32 25.84 27.10
C ARG A 50 6.88 24.43 27.51
N GLU A 51 7.35 24.01 28.67
CA GLU A 51 6.97 22.84 29.47
C GLU A 51 5.48 22.85 29.89
N PRO A 52 4.94 21.70 30.37
CA PRO A 52 3.51 21.44 30.44
C PRO A 52 2.88 22.12 31.66
N GLY A 53 2.17 23.21 31.43
CA GLY A 53 1.32 23.87 32.41
C GLY A 53 -0.12 23.37 32.29
N SER A 54 -0.55 22.60 33.29
CA SER A 54 -1.98 22.46 33.64
C SER A 54 -2.62 23.86 33.71
N GLY A 55 -3.65 24.07 32.89
CA GLY A 55 -4.25 25.37 32.70
C GLY A 55 -5.63 25.23 32.12
N GLU A 56 -6.61 24.98 32.99
CA GLU A 56 -7.94 25.53 32.80
C GLU A 56 -7.81 27.00 32.42
N ARG A 57 -8.26 27.41 31.22
CA ARG A 57 -9.09 28.60 31.09
C ARG A 57 -9.60 28.89 29.69
N SER A 58 -10.79 29.50 29.75
CA SER A 58 -11.17 30.69 28.99
C SER A 58 -11.77 30.43 27.62
N SER A 59 -13.04 30.04 27.67
CA SER A 59 -14.06 30.53 26.75
C SER A 59 -13.95 32.06 26.59
N GLY A 60 -13.24 32.49 25.55
CA GLY A 60 -13.34 33.85 25.03
C GLY A 60 -14.70 33.99 24.35
N GLU A 61 -15.69 34.48 25.09
CA GLU A 61 -16.97 34.95 24.54
C GLU A 61 -16.70 35.97 23.42
N ARG A 62 -16.85 35.54 22.17
CA ARG A 62 -17.13 36.45 21.07
C ARG A 62 -18.65 36.54 20.98
N LYS A 63 -19.21 37.63 21.51
CA LYS A 63 -20.64 37.95 21.43
C LYS A 63 -21.07 38.06 19.96
N THR A 64 -21.70 37.01 19.46
CA THR A 64 -22.78 37.10 18.46
C THR A 64 -24.11 36.97 19.20
N PRO A 65 -25.19 37.59 18.72
CA PRO A 65 -26.34 37.93 19.56
C PRO A 65 -27.10 36.67 20.02
N GLU A 66 -27.39 36.68 21.31
CA GLU A 66 -28.44 35.98 22.07
C GLU A 66 -29.06 34.70 21.46
N GLY A 67 -28.75 33.56 22.10
CA GLY A 67 -29.70 32.45 22.23
C GLY A 67 -29.37 31.14 21.51
N SER A 68 -28.33 31.06 20.67
CA SER A 68 -27.98 29.83 19.96
C SER A 68 -26.55 29.36 20.25
N ALA A 69 -26.40 28.16 20.81
CA ALA A 69 -25.11 27.48 20.91
C ALA A 69 -24.34 27.52 19.58
N SER A 70 -23.01 27.67 19.64
CA SER A 70 -22.18 27.70 18.43
C SER A 70 -22.45 26.45 17.58
N PRO A 71 -22.48 26.57 16.24
CA PRO A 71 -22.75 25.44 15.35
C PRO A 71 -21.85 24.22 15.63
N GLU A 72 -20.63 24.47 16.12
CA GLU A 72 -19.67 23.47 16.57
C GLU A 72 -20.13 22.68 17.79
N ALA A 73 -20.58 23.38 18.85
CA ALA A 73 -21.07 22.73 20.06
C ALA A 73 -22.30 21.87 19.76
N ARG A 74 -23.16 22.34 18.85
CA ARG A 74 -24.33 21.57 18.35
C ARG A 74 -23.91 20.36 17.53
N GLY A 75 -22.90 20.51 16.66
CA GLY A 75 -22.34 19.40 15.88
C GLY A 75 -21.76 18.31 16.78
N GLN A 76 -20.96 18.69 17.78
CA GLN A 76 -20.37 17.76 18.75
C GLN A 76 -21.43 17.07 19.63
N GLU A 77 -22.44 17.81 20.10
CA GLU A 77 -23.54 17.25 20.89
C GLU A 77 -24.37 16.24 20.07
N GLN A 78 -24.58 16.51 18.78
CA GLN A 78 -25.31 15.63 17.88
C GLN A 78 -24.50 14.41 17.42
N ASP A 79 -23.18 14.55 17.23
CA ASP A 79 -22.28 13.41 16.99
C ASP A 79 -22.24 12.46 18.19
N SER A 80 -22.28 13.01 19.41
CA SER A 80 -22.34 12.21 20.64
C SER A 80 -23.70 11.52 20.83
N MET A 81 -24.74 11.96 20.13
CA MET A 81 -26.07 11.35 20.16
C MET A 81 -26.12 10.22 19.12
N ALA A 82 -26.03 8.99 19.59
CA ALA A 82 -26.06 7.78 18.76
C ALA A 82 -27.18 7.85 17.69
N GLY A 83 -26.78 7.79 16.42
CA GLY A 83 -27.67 7.71 15.26
C GLY A 83 -28.12 9.04 14.64
N LYS A 84 -27.63 10.20 15.09
CA LYS A 84 -27.96 11.52 14.51
C LYS A 84 -26.82 12.16 13.69
N TYR A 85 -25.98 11.34 13.06
CA TYR A 85 -24.86 11.81 12.24
C TYR A 85 -25.28 12.73 11.08
N GLU A 86 -26.49 12.54 10.54
CA GLU A 86 -27.02 13.36 9.45
C GLU A 86 -27.25 14.82 9.89
N ASN A 87 -27.68 15.03 11.13
CA ASN A 87 -27.84 16.36 11.70
C ASN A 87 -26.46 16.97 12.04
N ALA A 88 -25.54 16.17 12.58
CA ALA A 88 -24.19 16.63 12.88
C ALA A 88 -23.43 17.08 11.62
N ILE A 89 -23.57 16.36 10.50
CA ILE A 89 -23.03 16.73 9.19
C ILE A 89 -23.58 18.10 8.73
N GLN A 90 -24.88 18.35 8.93
CA GLN A 90 -25.49 19.65 8.61
C GLN A 90 -24.88 20.75 9.48
N CYS A 91 -24.77 20.54 10.80
CA CYS A 91 -24.14 21.49 11.70
C CYS A 91 -22.67 21.79 11.35
N TYR A 92 -21.87 20.79 10.96
CA TYR A 92 -20.49 21.04 10.50
C TYR A 92 -20.44 21.73 9.14
N THR A 93 -21.40 21.47 8.26
CA THR A 93 -21.48 22.14 6.96
C THR A 93 -21.84 23.62 7.12
N GLU A 94 -22.74 23.93 8.06
CA GLU A 94 -23.05 25.30 8.47
C GLU A 94 -21.85 25.97 9.16
N ALA A 95 -21.14 25.27 10.05
CA ALA A 95 -19.93 25.79 10.70
C ALA A 95 -18.85 26.15 9.69
N ILE A 96 -18.62 25.31 8.67
CA ILE A 96 -17.67 25.58 7.58
C ILE A 96 -18.09 26.79 6.76
N ALA A 97 -19.39 26.98 6.50
CA ALA A 97 -19.90 28.13 5.74
C ALA A 97 -19.77 29.45 6.51
N LEU A 98 -19.84 29.41 7.84
CA LEU A 98 -19.76 30.57 8.71
C LEU A 98 -18.31 30.91 9.13
N CYS A 99 -17.38 29.97 9.02
CA CYS A 99 -15.99 30.16 9.44
C CYS A 99 -15.22 31.08 8.47
N PRO A 100 -14.59 32.17 8.93
CA PRO A 100 -13.74 33.02 8.10
C PRO A 100 -12.52 32.25 7.57
N THR A 101 -12.16 32.47 6.30
CA THR A 101 -11.05 31.76 5.62
C THR A 101 -9.66 32.01 6.22
N GLU A 102 -9.53 33.00 7.10
CA GLU A 102 -8.30 33.31 7.83
C GLU A 102 -8.05 32.33 9.00
N GLN A 103 -9.10 31.71 9.55
CA GLN A 103 -9.02 30.84 10.72
C GLN A 103 -8.87 29.37 10.31
N LYS A 104 -7.70 29.06 9.74
CA LYS A 104 -7.40 27.75 9.12
C LYS A 104 -7.40 26.58 10.10
N THR A 105 -7.06 26.82 11.37
CA THR A 105 -7.06 25.79 12.42
C THR A 105 -8.46 25.24 12.64
N ASP A 106 -9.43 26.12 12.85
CA ASP A 106 -10.79 25.74 13.23
C ASP A 106 -11.51 25.15 12.01
N LEU A 107 -11.29 25.74 10.83
CA LEU A 107 -11.74 25.18 9.56
C LEU A 107 -11.24 23.73 9.35
N SER A 108 -9.97 23.45 9.67
CA SER A 108 -9.42 22.09 9.55
C SER A 108 -10.11 21.10 10.48
N THR A 109 -10.45 21.52 11.70
CA THR A 109 -11.17 20.68 12.66
C THR A 109 -12.60 20.38 12.20
N PHE A 110 -13.32 21.34 11.59
CA PHE A 110 -14.68 21.09 11.08
C PHE A 110 -14.68 20.12 9.89
N TYR A 111 -13.70 20.23 8.99
CA TYR A 111 -13.55 19.26 7.91
C TYR A 111 -13.25 17.86 8.43
N GLN A 112 -12.40 17.74 9.47
CA GLN A 112 -12.08 16.47 10.10
C GLN A 112 -13.32 15.84 10.78
N ASN A 113 -14.04 16.61 11.60
CA ASN A 113 -15.22 16.11 12.31
C ASN A 113 -16.35 15.72 11.34
N ARG A 114 -16.58 16.51 10.29
CA ARG A 114 -17.53 16.16 9.24
C ARG A 114 -17.15 14.88 8.50
N ALA A 115 -15.86 14.66 8.25
CA ALA A 115 -15.39 13.42 7.62
C ALA A 115 -15.64 12.21 8.53
N ALA A 116 -15.41 12.33 9.84
CA ALA A 116 -15.69 11.28 10.81
C ALA A 116 -17.18 10.91 10.85
N ALA A 117 -18.07 11.91 10.86
CA ALA A 117 -19.52 11.70 10.84
C ALA A 117 -19.99 10.98 9.56
N TYR A 118 -19.44 11.33 8.38
CA TYR A 118 -19.72 10.60 7.14
C TYR A 118 -19.21 9.16 7.17
N GLU A 119 -18.06 8.90 7.80
CA GLU A 119 -17.52 7.55 7.93
C GLU A 119 -18.37 6.67 8.86
N GLN A 120 -18.88 7.22 9.96
CA GLN A 120 -19.81 6.53 10.86
C GLN A 120 -21.15 6.22 10.17
N GLN A 121 -21.74 7.22 9.50
CA GLN A 121 -22.98 7.03 8.74
C GLN A 121 -22.82 5.97 7.64
N ALA A 122 -21.67 5.92 6.97
CA ALA A 122 -21.40 4.92 5.94
C ALA A 122 -21.32 3.48 6.49
N VAL A 123 -20.79 3.30 7.71
CA VAL A 123 -20.77 1.99 8.39
C VAL A 123 -22.17 1.59 8.85
N ASP A 124 -22.96 2.52 9.38
CA ASP A 124 -24.32 2.23 9.84
C ASP A 124 -25.25 1.83 8.70
N MET A 125 -25.15 2.51 7.54
CA MET A 125 -25.94 2.16 6.35
C MET A 125 -25.48 0.84 5.72
N ASN A 126 -24.18 0.55 5.77
CA ASN A 126 -23.64 -0.70 5.25
C ASN A 126 -22.55 -1.28 6.17
N PRO A 127 -22.95 -2.17 7.11
CA PRO A 127 -22.02 -2.80 8.05
C PRO A 127 -20.96 -3.69 7.38
N ARG A 128 -21.11 -4.02 6.09
CA ARG A 128 -20.12 -4.81 5.32
C ARG A 128 -19.23 -3.93 4.44
N TYR A 129 -19.26 -2.61 4.61
CA TYR A 129 -18.47 -1.70 3.79
C TYR A 129 -17.00 -1.63 4.25
N ILE A 130 -16.20 -2.55 3.69
CA ILE A 130 -14.77 -2.75 3.98
C ILE A 130 -13.98 -1.44 3.99
N LYS A 131 -14.21 -0.54 3.01
CA LYS A 131 -13.42 0.70 2.89
C LYS A 131 -13.72 1.70 4.00
N ALA A 132 -14.97 1.81 4.47
CA ALA A 132 -15.29 2.69 5.60
C ALA A 132 -14.74 2.12 6.91
N LEU A 133 -14.94 0.82 7.16
CA LEU A 133 -14.38 0.15 8.35
C LEU A 133 -12.85 0.31 8.42
N PHE A 134 -12.15 0.14 7.30
CA PHE A 134 -10.68 0.30 7.27
C PHE A 134 -10.22 1.75 7.47
N ARG A 135 -11.01 2.75 7.04
CA ARG A 135 -10.71 4.16 7.31
C ARG A 135 -10.96 4.51 8.77
N ARG A 136 -12.09 4.07 9.33
CA ARG A 136 -12.42 4.21 10.74
C ARG A 136 -11.35 3.58 11.63
N ALA A 137 -10.93 2.36 11.32
CA ALA A 137 -9.80 1.70 11.97
C ALA A 137 -8.51 2.54 12.00
N LYS A 138 -8.14 3.16 10.87
CA LYS A 138 -6.96 4.04 10.80
C LYS A 138 -7.13 5.32 11.60
N ALA A 139 -8.33 5.89 11.63
CA ALA A 139 -8.63 7.03 12.48
C ALA A 139 -8.50 6.66 13.96
N LEU A 140 -9.06 5.51 14.37
CA LEU A 140 -8.96 4.98 15.73
C LEU A 140 -7.51 4.64 16.14
N GLU A 141 -6.68 4.15 15.20
CA GLU A 141 -5.23 3.96 15.43
C GLU A 141 -4.55 5.29 15.80
N LYS A 142 -4.95 6.40 15.17
CA LYS A 142 -4.40 7.74 15.45
C LYS A 142 -4.93 8.33 16.74
N LEU A 143 -6.14 7.96 17.15
CA LEU A 143 -6.76 8.36 18.41
C LEU A 143 -6.33 7.46 19.59
N GLU A 144 -5.39 6.53 19.36
CA GLU A 144 -4.90 5.54 20.34
C GLU A 144 -5.98 4.63 20.95
N ASN A 145 -7.18 4.58 20.36
CA ASN A 145 -8.25 3.69 20.79
C ASN A 145 -8.02 2.28 20.20
N ARG A 146 -7.08 1.54 20.81
CA ARG A 146 -6.62 0.22 20.31
C ARG A 146 -7.73 -0.83 20.25
N ARG A 147 -8.67 -0.82 21.20
CA ARG A 147 -9.72 -1.84 21.28
C ARG A 147 -10.68 -1.75 20.10
N GLU A 148 -11.29 -0.59 19.89
CA GLU A 148 -12.21 -0.36 18.77
C GLU A 148 -11.49 -0.48 17.42
N CYS A 149 -10.23 -0.02 17.34
CA CYS A 149 -9.39 -0.22 16.16
C CYS A 149 -9.24 -1.71 15.84
N LEU A 150 -8.93 -2.54 16.83
CA LEU A 150 -8.73 -3.97 16.64
C LEU A 150 -10.03 -4.66 16.20
N GLU A 151 -11.18 -4.27 16.75
CA GLU A 151 -12.51 -4.78 16.34
C GLU A 151 -12.79 -4.48 14.86
N ASP A 152 -12.61 -3.22 14.45
CA ASP A 152 -12.81 -2.78 13.06
C ASP A 152 -11.88 -3.48 12.08
N VAL A 153 -10.60 -3.57 12.42
CA VAL A 153 -9.60 -4.22 11.56
C VAL A 153 -9.85 -5.72 11.48
N THR A 154 -10.30 -6.34 12.57
CA THR A 154 -10.68 -7.77 12.57
C THR A 154 -11.88 -8.00 11.65
N ALA A 155 -12.90 -7.14 11.71
CA ALA A 155 -14.03 -7.21 10.79
C ALA A 155 -13.57 -7.05 9.32
N VAL A 156 -12.68 -6.10 9.04
CA VAL A 156 -12.07 -5.91 7.70
C VAL A 156 -11.34 -7.17 7.24
N CYS A 157 -10.49 -7.76 8.10
CA CYS A 157 -9.73 -8.97 7.78
C CYS A 157 -10.66 -10.16 7.45
N ILE A 158 -11.75 -10.33 8.21
CA ILE A 158 -12.75 -11.37 7.97
C ILE A 158 -13.46 -11.14 6.63
N LEU A 159 -13.92 -9.91 6.37
CA LEU A 159 -14.63 -9.56 5.13
C LEU A 159 -13.74 -9.64 3.89
N GLU A 160 -12.45 -9.34 4.00
CA GLU A 160 -11.45 -9.48 2.93
C GLU A 160 -10.88 -10.90 2.80
N ALA A 161 -11.34 -11.84 3.64
CA ALA A 161 -10.82 -13.20 3.71
C ALA A 161 -9.27 -13.25 3.81
N PHE A 162 -8.70 -12.34 4.60
CA PHE A 162 -7.25 -12.23 4.87
C PHE A 162 -6.37 -12.05 3.61
N GLN A 163 -6.94 -11.54 2.51
CA GLN A 163 -6.19 -11.34 1.26
C GLN A 163 -5.29 -10.09 1.32
N ASN A 164 -5.68 -9.08 2.08
CA ASN A 164 -4.99 -7.80 2.16
C ASN A 164 -3.96 -7.79 3.29
N GLN A 165 -2.69 -7.60 2.94
CA GLN A 165 -1.60 -7.54 3.91
C GLN A 165 -1.66 -6.29 4.79
N GLN A 166 -2.21 -5.18 4.31
CA GLN A 166 -2.27 -3.94 5.10
C GLN A 166 -3.18 -4.09 6.32
N SER A 167 -4.36 -4.70 6.11
CA SER A 167 -5.34 -4.98 7.17
C SER A 167 -4.74 -5.94 8.21
N MET A 168 -4.05 -6.99 7.76
CA MET A 168 -3.38 -7.93 8.67
C MET A 168 -2.28 -7.29 9.50
N LEU A 169 -1.43 -6.45 8.89
CA LEU A 169 -0.35 -5.76 9.62
C LEU A 169 -0.91 -4.78 10.66
N LEU A 170 -2.00 -4.10 10.33
CA LEU A 170 -2.67 -3.19 11.26
C LEU A 170 -3.32 -3.95 12.43
N ALA A 171 -3.85 -5.15 12.18
CA ALA A 171 -4.39 -6.02 13.21
C ALA A 171 -3.29 -6.49 14.17
N ASP A 172 -2.17 -6.96 13.59
CA ASP A 172 -1.03 -7.50 14.35
C ASP A 172 -0.40 -6.44 15.25
N LYS A 173 -0.31 -5.19 14.77
CA LYS A 173 0.19 -4.06 15.55
C LYS A 173 -0.69 -3.68 16.75
N ASN A 174 -2.01 -3.82 16.62
CA ASN A 174 -2.97 -3.46 17.66
C ASN A 174 -3.36 -4.64 18.56
N ARG A 175 -2.81 -5.83 18.29
CA ARG A 175 -3.04 -7.01 19.12
C ARG A 175 -2.38 -6.83 20.48
N GLU A 176 -3.08 -7.24 21.53
CA GLU A 176 -2.51 -7.25 22.86
C GLU A 176 -1.41 -8.33 22.98
N PRO A 177 -0.29 -8.00 23.65
CA PRO A 177 0.76 -8.95 23.95
C PRO A 177 0.18 -10.12 24.75
N MET A 178 0.19 -11.32 24.16
CA MET A 178 -0.30 -12.54 24.80
C MET A 178 0.88 -13.48 25.03
N MET A 179 0.95 -14.04 26.24
CA MET A 179 1.95 -15.04 26.57
C MET A 179 1.82 -16.27 25.66
N PRO A 180 2.93 -16.77 25.09
CA PRO A 180 2.89 -17.98 24.27
C PRO A 180 2.58 -19.21 25.15
N SER A 181 2.19 -20.32 24.51
CA SER A 181 1.82 -21.54 25.23
C SER A 181 2.97 -22.04 26.13
N PRO A 182 2.68 -22.58 27.33
CA PRO A 182 3.69 -23.14 28.23
C PRO A 182 4.64 -24.15 27.57
N GLN A 183 4.11 -25.00 26.70
CA GLN A 183 4.89 -25.99 25.94
C GLN A 183 5.90 -25.34 24.99
N PHE A 184 5.51 -24.25 24.33
CA PHE A 184 6.42 -23.47 23.49
C PHE A 184 7.54 -22.84 24.31
N ILE A 185 7.22 -22.28 25.49
CA ILE A 185 8.20 -21.67 26.40
C ILE A 185 9.22 -22.73 26.87
N LYS A 186 8.75 -23.91 27.30
CA LYS A 186 9.63 -25.03 27.65
C LYS A 186 10.52 -25.47 26.50
N SER A 187 9.94 -25.64 25.30
CA SER A 187 10.71 -26.01 24.12
C SER A 187 11.75 -24.93 23.76
N TYR A 188 11.39 -23.65 23.88
CA TYR A 188 12.30 -22.53 23.69
C TYR A 188 13.47 -22.62 24.67
N PHE A 189 13.22 -22.67 25.98
CA PHE A 189 14.28 -22.76 26.98
C PHE A 189 15.11 -24.06 26.90
N SER A 190 14.52 -25.18 26.47
CA SER A 190 15.26 -26.42 26.23
C SER A 190 16.29 -26.32 25.10
N SER A 191 16.12 -25.37 24.17
CA SER A 191 17.09 -25.11 23.11
C SER A 191 18.34 -24.37 23.61
N PHE A 192 18.29 -23.78 24.81
CA PHE A 192 19.38 -23.08 25.47
C PHE A 192 19.98 -23.97 26.57
N THR A 193 20.83 -24.91 26.18
CA THR A 193 21.43 -25.90 27.11
C THR A 193 22.55 -25.35 27.99
N ASP A 194 23.09 -24.16 27.67
CA ASP A 194 24.24 -23.55 28.36
C ASP A 194 23.88 -22.21 29.02
N ASP A 195 22.61 -21.97 29.39
CA ASP A 195 22.18 -20.68 29.94
C ASP A 195 22.17 -20.65 31.49
N ILE A 196 22.60 -19.54 32.08
CA ILE A 196 22.57 -19.27 33.54
C ILE A 196 21.13 -19.32 34.06
N ILE A 197 20.18 -19.02 33.17
CA ILE A 197 18.75 -19.06 33.42
C ILE A 197 18.21 -20.49 33.39
N SER A 198 18.64 -21.33 32.43
CA SER A 198 18.12 -22.69 32.22
C SER A 198 18.80 -23.76 33.07
N GLN A 199 20.02 -23.51 33.56
CA GLN A 199 20.66 -24.40 34.51
C GLN A 199 19.97 -24.31 35.87
N PRO A 200 19.55 -25.43 36.49
CA PRO A 200 19.07 -25.43 37.87
C PRO A 200 20.13 -24.78 38.76
N LEU A 201 19.72 -23.93 39.71
CA LEU A 201 20.63 -23.36 40.71
C LEU A 201 21.46 -24.49 41.29
N GLN A 202 22.79 -24.42 41.18
CA GLN A 202 23.65 -25.31 41.94
C GLN A 202 23.31 -25.10 43.41
N LYS A 203 22.63 -26.09 43.99
CA LYS A 203 22.35 -26.15 45.42
C LYS A 203 23.71 -26.41 46.07
N GLY A 204 24.33 -25.33 46.56
CA GLY A 204 25.59 -25.37 47.28
C GLY A 204 26.81 -25.16 46.40
N GLU A 205 27.22 -23.90 46.24
CA GLU A 205 28.63 -23.63 46.54
C GLU A 205 28.82 -24.11 47.98
N LYS A 206 29.36 -25.33 48.15
CA LYS A 206 29.98 -25.69 49.42
C LYS A 206 31.01 -24.59 49.65
N LYS A 207 30.75 -23.72 50.63
CA LYS A 207 31.84 -23.02 51.28
C LYS A 207 32.81 -24.11 51.70
N ASP A 208 34.01 -24.04 51.17
CA ASP A 208 35.12 -24.83 51.66
C ASP A 208 35.09 -24.78 53.19
N GLU A 209 35.09 -25.96 53.81
CA GLU A 209 35.20 -26.11 55.26
C GLU A 209 36.59 -25.66 55.69
N ASP A 210 36.78 -24.34 55.78
CA ASP A 210 37.82 -23.77 56.64
C ASP A 210 37.15 -23.24 57.90
N LYS A 211 37.61 -23.84 58.99
CA LYS A 211 37.19 -23.63 60.35
C LYS A 211 37.38 -22.17 60.80
N ASP A 212 36.55 -21.83 61.78
CA ASP A 212 36.74 -20.76 62.76
C ASP A 212 36.46 -19.33 62.28
N LYS A 213 35.21 -18.90 62.46
CA LYS A 213 34.84 -17.73 63.28
C LYS A 213 33.32 -17.62 63.43
N GLU A 214 32.87 -17.80 64.67
CA GLU A 214 31.59 -17.32 65.16
C GLU A 214 31.52 -15.78 64.99
N GLY A 215 30.39 -15.29 64.47
CA GLY A 215 30.13 -13.86 64.39
C GLY A 215 29.19 -13.51 63.24
N GLU A 216 27.93 -13.28 63.58
CA GLU A 216 26.90 -12.61 62.76
C GLU A 216 26.39 -13.39 61.54
N THR A 217 25.46 -14.30 61.82
CA THR A 217 24.42 -14.74 60.89
C THR A 217 23.54 -13.55 60.50
N ALA A 218 23.99 -12.74 59.55
CA ALA A 218 23.07 -11.94 58.75
C ALA A 218 22.19 -12.93 57.97
N GLU A 219 20.94 -13.04 58.40
CA GLU A 219 19.88 -13.76 57.70
C GLU A 219 19.88 -13.38 56.21
N VAL A 220 20.34 -14.29 55.36
CA VAL A 220 20.10 -14.24 53.91
C VAL A 220 18.65 -14.69 53.70
N THR A 221 17.71 -13.84 54.11
CA THR A 221 16.25 -13.98 53.93
C THR A 221 15.68 -12.96 52.96
N GLU A 222 16.51 -12.29 52.15
CA GLU A 222 16.03 -11.54 50.99
C GLU A 222 16.14 -12.43 49.75
N SER A 223 15.09 -13.21 49.50
CA SER A 223 14.92 -13.92 48.24
C SER A 223 14.88 -12.89 47.09
N SER A 224 16.01 -12.71 46.41
CA SER A 224 16.14 -11.89 45.19
C SER A 224 14.97 -12.16 44.24
N GLY A 225 14.44 -11.10 43.61
CA GLY A 225 13.34 -11.16 42.65
C GLY A 225 13.64 -12.09 41.47
N TYR A 226 14.92 -12.26 41.11
CA TYR A 226 15.34 -13.23 40.11
C TYR A 226 15.14 -14.69 40.57
N LEU A 227 15.43 -15.00 41.84
CA LEU A 227 15.23 -16.34 42.39
C LEU A 227 13.74 -16.70 42.44
N LYS A 228 12.87 -15.74 42.78
CA LYS A 228 11.42 -15.88 42.70
C LYS A 228 10.94 -16.07 41.26
N ALA A 229 11.47 -15.30 40.32
CA ALA A 229 11.17 -15.47 38.90
C ALA A 229 11.53 -16.88 38.41
N LYS A 230 12.65 -17.44 38.89
CA LYS A 230 13.06 -18.82 38.57
C LYS A 230 12.12 -19.86 39.17
N GLN A 231 11.64 -19.67 40.40
CA GLN A 231 10.59 -20.53 40.98
C GLN A 231 9.32 -20.51 40.11
N PHE A 232 8.90 -19.33 39.66
CA PHE A 232 7.75 -19.20 38.75
C PHE A 232 7.98 -19.83 37.37
N MET A 233 9.22 -19.96 36.89
CA MET A 233 9.52 -20.73 35.68
C MET A 233 9.27 -22.24 35.87
N GLU A 234 9.64 -22.78 37.04
CA GLU A 234 9.43 -24.19 37.39
C GLU A 234 7.94 -24.48 37.65
N GLU A 235 7.22 -23.54 38.28
CA GLU A 235 5.78 -23.61 38.54
C GLU A 235 4.91 -23.31 37.29
N GLU A 236 5.52 -23.05 36.13
CA GLU A 236 4.85 -22.67 34.88
C GLU A 236 4.01 -21.38 34.97
N ASN A 237 4.27 -20.54 35.96
CA ASN A 237 3.55 -19.29 36.21
C ASN A 237 4.24 -18.10 35.54
N TYR A 238 4.21 -18.07 34.21
CA TYR A 238 5.04 -17.15 33.44
C TYR A 238 4.61 -15.68 33.51
N ASP A 239 3.34 -15.39 33.81
CA ASP A 239 2.80 -14.01 33.85
C ASP A 239 3.48 -13.14 34.92
N LYS A 240 3.89 -13.75 36.04
CA LYS A 240 4.48 -13.04 37.18
C LYS A 240 5.96 -12.74 37.00
N ILE A 241 6.64 -13.42 36.07
CA ILE A 241 8.10 -13.34 35.88
C ILE A 241 8.54 -11.92 35.55
N ILE A 242 7.85 -11.23 34.64
CA ILE A 242 8.20 -9.85 34.27
C ILE A 242 8.09 -8.92 35.48
N SER A 243 7.09 -9.12 36.34
CA SER A 243 6.89 -8.30 37.54
C SER A 243 8.01 -8.49 38.57
N GLU A 244 8.42 -9.74 38.83
CA GLU A 244 9.49 -10.05 39.79
C GLU A 244 10.87 -9.62 39.26
N CYS A 245 11.14 -9.83 37.97
CA CYS A 245 12.37 -9.30 37.36
C CYS A 245 12.41 -7.77 37.41
N SER A 246 11.28 -7.09 37.25
CA SER A 246 11.24 -5.63 37.34
C SER A 246 11.54 -5.12 38.74
N LYS A 247 11.01 -5.79 39.78
CA LYS A 247 11.38 -5.51 41.17
C LYS A 247 12.88 -5.70 41.42
N GLU A 248 13.48 -6.76 40.89
CA GLU A 248 14.94 -6.98 41.03
C GLU A 248 15.77 -5.88 40.35
N VAL A 249 15.31 -5.42 39.19
CA VAL A 249 15.97 -4.34 38.44
C VAL A 249 15.90 -3.00 39.17
N GLU A 250 14.83 -2.75 39.90
CA GLU A 250 14.66 -1.56 40.74
C GLU A 250 15.52 -1.63 42.01
N LEU A 251 15.63 -2.81 42.62
CA LEU A 251 16.45 -3.03 43.82
C LEU A 251 17.96 -2.96 43.52
N GLY A 252 18.38 -3.31 42.30
CA GLY A 252 19.79 -3.21 41.89
C GLY A 252 20.70 -4.22 42.60
N GLY A 253 20.21 -5.46 42.79
CA GLY A 253 20.93 -6.52 43.47
C GLY A 253 22.00 -7.25 42.64
N ARG A 254 22.59 -8.30 43.23
CA ARG A 254 23.61 -9.16 42.58
C ARG A 254 23.11 -9.82 41.29
N PHE A 255 21.80 -10.06 41.16
CA PHE A 255 21.19 -10.74 40.02
C PHE A 255 20.55 -9.78 39.00
N THR A 256 20.91 -8.50 39.03
CA THR A 256 20.30 -7.50 38.16
C THR A 256 20.56 -7.81 36.68
N ALA A 257 21.76 -8.28 36.33
CA ALA A 257 22.12 -8.61 34.95
C ALA A 257 21.30 -9.79 34.42
N GLU A 258 21.12 -10.83 35.24
CA GLU A 258 20.32 -12.02 34.92
C GLU A 258 18.82 -11.71 34.89
N ALA A 259 18.33 -10.86 35.79
CA ALA A 259 16.95 -10.40 35.82
C ALA A 259 16.60 -9.57 34.57
N LEU A 260 17.48 -8.67 34.14
CA LEU A 260 17.32 -7.91 32.89
C LEU A 260 17.29 -8.85 31.68
N LEU A 261 18.18 -9.85 31.62
CA LEU A 261 18.23 -10.81 30.53
C LEU A 261 16.97 -11.68 30.47
N LEU A 262 16.50 -12.15 31.63
CA LEU A 262 15.28 -12.93 31.76
C LEU A 262 14.06 -12.10 31.33
N ARG A 263 13.96 -10.86 31.81
CA ARG A 263 12.87 -9.93 31.46
C ARG A 263 12.86 -9.63 29.95
N ALA A 264 14.01 -9.34 29.36
CA ALA A 264 14.16 -9.11 27.93
C ALA A 264 13.72 -10.33 27.11
N THR A 265 14.07 -11.53 27.55
CA THR A 265 13.69 -12.78 26.89
C THR A 265 12.17 -12.99 26.91
N PHE A 266 11.53 -12.74 28.05
CA PHE A 266 10.07 -12.80 28.14
C PHE A 266 9.38 -11.73 27.30
N PHE A 267 9.90 -10.50 27.23
CA PHE A 267 9.39 -9.49 26.29
C PHE A 267 9.52 -9.93 24.82
N LEU A 268 10.61 -10.60 24.44
CA LEU A 268 10.76 -11.16 23.10
C LEU A 268 9.77 -12.31 22.82
N LEU A 269 9.53 -13.18 23.80
CA LEU A 269 8.55 -14.28 23.69
C LEU A 269 7.12 -13.78 23.51
N ILE A 270 6.80 -12.67 24.16
CA ILE A 270 5.51 -11.96 24.03
C ILE A 270 5.39 -11.23 22.68
N GLY A 271 6.51 -11.00 21.98
CA GLY A 271 6.55 -10.22 20.74
C GLY A 271 6.76 -8.72 20.95
N ASN A 272 7.04 -8.27 22.18
CA ASN A 272 7.32 -6.88 22.49
C ASN A 272 8.84 -6.59 22.42
N ALA A 273 9.36 -6.48 21.19
CA ALA A 273 10.78 -6.18 20.97
C ALA A 273 11.20 -4.78 21.45
N THR A 274 10.27 -3.82 21.45
CA THR A 274 10.53 -2.43 21.86
C THR A 274 10.87 -2.30 23.34
N SER A 275 10.17 -3.05 24.20
CA SER A 275 10.48 -3.07 25.64
C SER A 275 11.70 -3.92 25.98
N ALA A 276 12.05 -4.91 25.15
CA ALA A 276 13.24 -5.76 25.37
C ALA A 276 14.57 -5.04 25.06
N GLN A 277 14.57 -4.13 24.08
CA GLN A 277 15.78 -3.44 23.64
C GLN A 277 16.54 -2.69 24.75
N PRO A 278 15.91 -1.82 25.58
CA PRO A 278 16.62 -1.10 26.63
C PRO A 278 17.22 -2.03 27.69
N ASP A 279 16.55 -3.16 27.98
CA ASP A 279 17.06 -4.15 28.91
C ASP A 279 18.32 -4.82 28.37
N LEU A 280 18.31 -5.24 27.10
CA LEU A 280 19.48 -5.82 26.45
C LEU A 280 20.65 -4.83 26.37
N ASP A 281 20.37 -3.57 26.03
CA ASP A 281 21.37 -2.51 25.98
C ASP A 281 22.00 -2.27 27.37
N ARG A 282 21.19 -2.28 28.43
CA ARG A 282 21.68 -2.16 29.81
C ARG A 282 22.58 -3.33 30.20
N VAL A 283 22.20 -4.56 29.84
CA VAL A 283 23.04 -5.74 30.11
C VAL A 283 24.36 -5.71 29.33
N ILE A 284 24.35 -5.25 28.07
CA ILE A 284 25.58 -5.09 27.27
C ILE A 284 26.53 -4.04 27.88
N ASN A 285 25.95 -3.00 28.49
CA ASN A 285 26.69 -1.89 29.08
C ASN A 285 27.21 -2.18 30.50
N MET A 286 26.68 -3.20 31.19
CA MET A 286 27.22 -3.67 32.46
C MET A 286 28.65 -4.23 32.29
N GLN A 287 29.52 -3.96 33.27
CA GLN A 287 30.94 -4.33 33.24
C GLN A 287 31.23 -5.77 33.68
N ASP A 288 30.19 -6.58 33.97
CA ASP A 288 30.35 -8.00 34.26
C ASP A 288 30.85 -8.77 33.02
N ALA A 289 32.13 -9.12 33.07
CA ALA A 289 32.88 -9.71 31.97
C ALA A 289 32.31 -11.06 31.48
N ASN A 290 31.54 -11.75 32.32
CA ASN A 290 30.91 -13.03 31.97
C ASN A 290 29.68 -12.82 31.09
N VAL A 291 28.72 -12.01 31.55
CA VAL A 291 27.47 -11.71 30.81
C VAL A 291 27.76 -11.02 29.48
N LYS A 292 28.74 -10.11 29.44
CA LYS A 292 29.12 -9.37 28.22
C LYS A 292 29.78 -10.25 27.15
N LYS A 293 30.66 -11.18 27.53
CA LYS A 293 31.28 -12.12 26.58
C LYS A 293 30.26 -13.13 26.08
N GLU A 294 29.40 -13.60 26.98
CA GLU A 294 28.39 -14.61 26.71
C GLU A 294 27.27 -14.06 25.82
N LEU A 295 26.70 -12.88 26.14
CA LEU A 295 25.77 -12.18 25.27
C LEU A 295 26.38 -11.85 23.91
N LYS A 296 27.63 -11.39 23.86
CA LYS A 296 28.25 -11.03 22.57
C LYS A 296 28.44 -12.24 21.66
N VAL A 297 28.84 -13.39 22.20
CA VAL A 297 28.93 -14.65 21.45
C VAL A 297 27.55 -15.15 21.04
N ARG A 298 26.55 -15.03 21.92
CA ARG A 298 25.17 -15.48 21.69
C ARG A 298 24.41 -14.60 20.70
N LEU A 299 24.39 -13.28 20.88
CA LEU A 299 23.79 -12.33 19.94
C LEU A 299 24.45 -12.46 18.57
N GLN A 300 25.78 -12.59 18.50
CA GLN A 300 26.44 -12.79 17.20
C GLN A 300 26.08 -14.12 16.55
N LYS A 301 26.05 -15.24 17.29
CA LYS A 301 25.62 -16.52 16.70
C LYS A 301 24.15 -16.47 16.28
N GLU A 302 23.28 -15.93 17.10
CA GLU A 302 21.84 -15.97 16.88
C GLU A 302 21.37 -14.94 15.85
N LEU A 303 21.86 -13.69 15.88
CA LEU A 303 21.65 -12.75 14.76
C LEU A 303 22.29 -13.29 13.49
N LYS A 304 23.50 -13.84 13.51
CA LYS A 304 24.10 -14.33 12.26
C LYS A 304 23.32 -15.51 11.71
N VAL A 305 22.87 -16.46 12.54
CA VAL A 305 22.09 -17.61 12.09
C VAL A 305 20.67 -17.21 11.69
N ARG A 306 19.96 -16.41 12.49
CA ARG A 306 18.61 -15.93 12.17
C ARG A 306 18.67 -14.98 10.99
N LEU A 307 19.44 -13.90 11.02
CA LEU A 307 19.54 -12.94 9.92
C LEU A 307 20.04 -13.62 8.64
N GLN A 308 21.02 -14.53 8.67
CA GLN A 308 21.42 -15.26 7.45
C GLN A 308 20.37 -16.26 6.99
N LYS A 309 19.75 -17.07 7.86
CA LYS A 309 18.70 -18.00 7.43
C LYS A 309 17.48 -17.23 6.94
N GLU A 310 17.04 -16.22 7.66
CA GLU A 310 15.84 -15.47 7.36
C GLU A 310 16.03 -14.58 6.14
N LEU A 311 17.13 -13.83 6.02
CA LEU A 311 17.43 -13.10 4.77
C LEU A 311 17.63 -14.07 3.62
N LYS A 312 18.42 -15.15 3.77
CA LYS A 312 18.69 -16.04 2.64
C LYS A 312 17.42 -16.79 2.21
N VAL A 313 16.60 -17.27 3.15
CA VAL A 313 15.34 -17.95 2.84
C VAL A 313 14.29 -16.97 2.33
N ARG A 314 14.06 -15.83 2.98
CA ARG A 314 13.08 -14.83 2.52
C ARG A 314 13.53 -14.25 1.20
N LEU A 315 14.75 -13.74 1.07
CA LEU A 315 15.23 -13.15 -0.17
C LEU A 315 15.27 -14.17 -1.32
N GLN A 316 15.73 -15.41 -1.10
CA GLN A 316 15.73 -16.42 -2.17
C GLN A 316 14.34 -16.93 -2.50
N LYS A 317 13.47 -17.28 -1.52
CA LYS A 317 12.11 -17.71 -1.84
C LYS A 317 11.32 -16.58 -2.46
N GLU A 318 11.39 -15.39 -1.90
CA GLU A 318 10.57 -14.26 -2.32
C GLU A 318 11.02 -13.74 -3.67
N LEU A 319 12.33 -13.57 -3.92
CA LEU A 319 12.81 -13.22 -5.26
C LEU A 319 12.54 -14.36 -6.25
N LYS A 320 12.84 -15.62 -5.93
CA LYS A 320 12.68 -16.70 -6.90
C LYS A 320 11.21 -16.95 -7.23
N VAL A 321 10.33 -16.95 -6.22
CA VAL A 321 8.88 -17.15 -6.44
C VAL A 321 8.25 -15.93 -7.09
N ARG A 322 8.52 -14.70 -6.62
CA ARG A 322 7.95 -13.50 -7.24
C ARG A 322 8.48 -13.35 -8.66
N LEU A 323 9.80 -13.37 -8.88
CA LEU A 323 10.36 -13.18 -10.21
C LEU A 323 9.92 -14.29 -11.17
N GLN A 324 9.92 -15.57 -10.77
CA GLN A 324 9.47 -16.64 -11.67
C GLN A 324 7.96 -16.65 -11.90
N LYS A 325 7.12 -16.51 -10.87
CA LYS A 325 5.65 -16.46 -11.08
C LYS A 325 5.27 -15.20 -11.83
N GLU A 326 5.81 -14.05 -11.46
CA GLU A 326 5.40 -12.78 -12.03
C GLU A 326 5.90 -12.62 -13.46
N LEU A 327 7.15 -12.99 -13.78
CA LEU A 327 7.59 -13.04 -15.18
C LEU A 327 6.83 -14.09 -15.96
N LYS A 328 6.67 -15.32 -15.46
CA LYS A 328 6.03 -16.38 -16.24
C LYS A 328 4.55 -16.08 -16.48
N VAL A 329 3.83 -15.61 -15.46
CA VAL A 329 2.41 -15.25 -15.58
C VAL A 329 2.24 -13.98 -16.41
N ARG A 330 2.99 -12.90 -16.16
CA ARG A 330 2.86 -11.68 -16.96
C ARG A 330 3.24 -11.96 -18.41
N LEU A 331 4.40 -12.56 -18.67
CA LEU A 331 4.85 -12.85 -20.03
C LEU A 331 3.88 -13.80 -20.77
N GLN A 332 3.45 -14.91 -20.15
CA GLN A 332 2.54 -15.84 -20.82
C GLN A 332 1.14 -15.26 -20.99
N LYS A 333 0.57 -14.62 -19.98
CA LYS A 333 -0.79 -14.09 -20.05
C LYS A 333 -0.85 -12.88 -20.95
N GLU A 334 0.14 -11.99 -20.87
CA GLU A 334 0.19 -10.77 -21.66
C GLU A 334 0.54 -11.05 -23.12
N LEU A 335 1.53 -11.92 -23.44
CA LEU A 335 1.75 -12.35 -24.82
C LEU A 335 0.54 -13.10 -25.37
N LYS A 336 0.01 -14.10 -24.64
CA LYS A 336 -1.06 -14.92 -25.19
C LYS A 336 -2.35 -14.11 -25.38
N VAL A 337 -2.72 -13.26 -24.42
CA VAL A 337 -3.90 -12.40 -24.55
C VAL A 337 -3.71 -11.31 -25.59
N ARG A 338 -2.58 -10.58 -25.59
CA ARG A 338 -2.36 -9.53 -26.58
C ARG A 338 -2.26 -10.12 -27.98
N LEU A 339 -1.46 -11.17 -28.18
CA LEU A 339 -1.29 -11.77 -29.48
C LEU A 339 -2.59 -12.40 -29.99
N GLN A 340 -3.31 -13.19 -29.17
CA GLN A 340 -4.57 -13.81 -29.61
C GLN A 340 -5.68 -12.77 -29.80
N LYS A 341 -5.82 -11.79 -28.90
CA LYS A 341 -6.89 -10.80 -28.99
C LYS A 341 -6.60 -9.80 -30.11
N GLU A 342 -5.38 -9.30 -30.25
CA GLU A 342 -5.04 -8.39 -31.35
C GLU A 342 -5.07 -9.09 -32.70
N LEU A 343 -4.47 -10.29 -32.87
CA LEU A 343 -4.58 -11.00 -34.15
C LEU A 343 -6.02 -11.32 -34.47
N LYS A 344 -6.77 -11.92 -33.54
CA LYS A 344 -8.14 -12.37 -33.85
C LYS A 344 -9.07 -11.18 -34.09
N VAL A 345 -8.99 -10.12 -33.28
CA VAL A 345 -9.85 -8.94 -33.46
C VAL A 345 -9.42 -8.13 -34.68
N ARG A 346 -8.14 -7.83 -34.88
CA ARG A 346 -7.69 -7.07 -36.05
C ARG A 346 -7.97 -7.85 -37.33
N LEU A 347 -7.58 -9.11 -37.40
CA LEU A 347 -7.77 -9.92 -38.60
C LEU A 347 -9.27 -10.13 -38.89
N GLN A 348 -10.09 -10.50 -37.90
CA GLN A 348 -11.52 -10.71 -38.15
C GLN A 348 -12.26 -9.40 -38.43
N LYS A 349 -11.97 -8.32 -37.71
CA LYS A 349 -12.64 -7.03 -37.92
C LYS A 349 -12.19 -6.40 -39.23
N GLU A 350 -10.90 -6.37 -39.54
CA GLU A 350 -10.44 -5.79 -40.80
C GLU A 350 -10.88 -6.62 -42.00
N LEU A 351 -10.75 -7.95 -41.99
CA LEU A 351 -11.25 -8.77 -43.10
C LEU A 351 -12.76 -8.63 -43.25
N LYS A 352 -13.53 -8.75 -42.17
CA LYS A 352 -14.99 -8.73 -42.27
C LYS A 352 -15.51 -7.35 -42.66
N VAL A 353 -14.98 -6.27 -42.07
CA VAL A 353 -15.40 -4.90 -42.39
C VAL A 353 -14.93 -4.50 -43.79
N ARG A 354 -13.67 -4.74 -44.15
CA ARG A 354 -13.19 -4.38 -45.49
C ARG A 354 -13.91 -5.20 -46.55
N LEU A 355 -13.96 -6.53 -46.41
CA LEU A 355 -14.61 -7.39 -47.41
C LEU A 355 -16.12 -7.08 -47.52
N GLN A 356 -16.86 -6.97 -46.42
CA GLN A 356 -18.30 -6.70 -46.48
C GLN A 356 -18.61 -5.28 -46.94
N LYS A 357 -17.91 -4.26 -46.44
CA LYS A 357 -18.16 -2.88 -46.83
C LYS A 357 -17.76 -2.64 -48.27
N GLU A 358 -16.60 -3.14 -48.67
CA GLU A 358 -16.05 -2.91 -50.00
C GLU A 358 -16.81 -3.69 -51.06
N LEU A 359 -17.14 -4.97 -50.85
CA LEU A 359 -18.04 -5.71 -51.77
C LEU A 359 -19.42 -5.07 -51.82
N LYS A 360 -20.06 -4.83 -50.68
CA LYS A 360 -21.44 -4.33 -50.68
C LYS A 360 -21.54 -2.95 -51.31
N VAL A 361 -20.62 -2.03 -50.98
CA VAL A 361 -20.65 -0.67 -51.54
C VAL A 361 -20.27 -0.66 -53.01
N ARG A 362 -19.22 -1.37 -53.43
CA ARG A 362 -18.81 -1.40 -54.84
C ARG A 362 -19.89 -2.06 -55.69
N LEU A 363 -20.37 -3.25 -55.30
CA LEU A 363 -21.37 -3.98 -56.07
C LEU A 363 -22.70 -3.23 -56.14
N GLN A 364 -23.19 -2.67 -55.02
CA GLN A 364 -24.45 -1.92 -55.04
C GLN A 364 -24.36 -0.62 -55.82
N LYS A 365 -23.27 0.15 -55.68
CA LYS A 365 -23.10 1.40 -56.43
C LYS A 365 -22.93 1.13 -57.92
N GLU A 366 -22.08 0.16 -58.27
CA GLU A 366 -21.76 -0.13 -59.66
C GLU A 366 -22.95 -0.74 -60.40
N LEU A 367 -23.66 -1.70 -59.80
CA LEU A 367 -24.89 -2.24 -60.37
C LEU A 367 -25.97 -1.17 -60.51
N LYS A 368 -26.20 -0.35 -59.48
CA LYS A 368 -27.23 0.70 -59.53
C LYS A 368 -26.94 1.72 -60.63
N VAL A 369 -25.68 2.14 -60.79
CA VAL A 369 -25.29 3.08 -61.84
C VAL A 369 -25.41 2.45 -63.22
N ARG A 370 -25.00 1.19 -63.40
CA ARG A 370 -25.15 0.48 -64.69
C ARG A 370 -26.62 0.32 -65.06
N LEU A 371 -27.45 -0.18 -64.15
CA LEU A 371 -28.89 -0.38 -64.40
C LEU A 371 -29.58 0.96 -64.71
N GLN A 372 -29.27 2.04 -63.98
CA GLN A 372 -29.85 3.36 -64.26
C GLN A 372 -29.44 3.90 -65.63
N LYS A 373 -28.21 3.63 -66.09
CA LYS A 373 -27.75 4.04 -67.43
C LYS A 373 -28.45 3.22 -68.52
N GLU A 374 -28.52 1.91 -68.38
CA GLU A 374 -29.20 1.02 -69.35
C GLU A 374 -30.69 1.35 -69.47
N LEU A 375 -31.37 1.61 -68.35
CA LEU A 375 -32.80 1.93 -68.35
C LEU A 375 -33.07 3.28 -69.00
N LYS A 376 -32.22 4.29 -68.75
CA LYS A 376 -32.30 5.59 -69.42
C LYS A 376 -32.05 5.49 -70.92
N LEU A 377 -31.06 4.69 -71.32
CA LEU A 377 -30.76 4.45 -72.73
C LEU A 377 -31.96 3.80 -73.43
N LYS A 378 -32.54 2.77 -72.81
CA LYS A 378 -33.71 2.06 -73.37
C LYS A 378 -34.92 2.98 -73.54
N ILE A 379 -35.23 3.80 -72.53
CA ILE A 379 -36.33 4.77 -72.63
C ILE A 379 -36.09 5.78 -73.76
N LEU A 380 -34.86 6.28 -73.90
CA LEU A 380 -34.53 7.24 -74.97
C LEU A 380 -34.62 6.59 -76.35
N LEU A 381 -34.15 5.35 -76.50
CA LEU A 381 -34.30 4.58 -77.74
C LEU A 381 -35.77 4.35 -78.08
N ASP A 382 -36.58 3.89 -77.13
CA ASP A 382 -38.01 3.66 -77.34
C ASP A 382 -38.74 4.96 -77.76
N GLN A 383 -38.35 6.12 -77.19
CA GLN A 383 -38.91 7.43 -77.56
C GLN A 383 -38.53 7.86 -78.98
N VAL A 384 -37.27 7.66 -79.38
CA VAL A 384 -36.80 8.02 -80.73
C VAL A 384 -37.35 7.04 -81.78
N ASP A 385 -37.44 5.75 -81.46
CA ASP A 385 -38.08 4.72 -82.28
C ASP A 385 -39.57 5.02 -82.54
N GLU A 386 -40.31 5.43 -81.50
CA GLU A 386 -41.72 5.80 -81.63
C GLU A 386 -41.88 7.08 -82.48
N ALA A 387 -41.05 8.10 -82.25
CA ALA A 387 -41.04 9.32 -83.07
C ALA A 387 -40.72 9.02 -84.54
N TYR A 388 -39.79 8.10 -84.80
CA TYR A 388 -39.46 7.64 -86.14
C TYR A 388 -40.65 6.92 -86.82
N ARG A 389 -41.32 6.00 -86.10
CA ARG A 389 -42.51 5.30 -86.63
C ARG A 389 -43.65 6.26 -86.98
N GLN A 390 -43.90 7.24 -86.13
CA GLN A 390 -44.92 8.28 -86.37
C GLN A 390 -44.56 9.15 -87.59
N ALA A 391 -43.30 9.57 -87.71
CA ALA A 391 -42.83 10.35 -88.84
C ALA A 391 -42.89 9.58 -90.17
N TYR A 392 -42.58 8.27 -90.14
CA TYR A 392 -42.61 7.40 -91.31
C TYR A 392 -44.04 7.13 -91.80
N THR A 393 -44.97 6.86 -90.87
CA THR A 393 -46.39 6.65 -91.20
C THR A 393 -47.10 7.93 -91.66
N GLY A 394 -46.67 9.10 -91.18
CA GLY A 394 -47.14 10.42 -91.61
C GLY A 394 -46.52 10.96 -92.91
N ASN A 395 -45.59 10.22 -93.53
CA ASN A 395 -44.88 10.58 -94.77
C ASN A 395 -44.15 11.96 -94.71
N ASN A 396 -43.67 12.34 -93.52
CA ASN A 396 -43.10 13.67 -93.27
C ASN A 396 -41.56 13.62 -93.20
N SER A 397 -40.90 13.84 -94.34
CA SER A 397 -39.43 13.66 -94.50
C SER A 397 -38.58 14.48 -93.52
N SER A 398 -39.01 15.69 -93.13
CA SER A 398 -38.29 16.52 -92.16
C SER A 398 -38.32 15.93 -90.74
N GLN A 399 -39.43 15.31 -90.34
CA GLN A 399 -39.56 14.65 -89.03
C GLN A 399 -38.76 13.34 -88.97
N VAL A 400 -38.65 12.63 -90.09
CA VAL A 400 -37.78 11.44 -90.21
C VAL A 400 -36.31 11.82 -90.00
N GLN A 401 -35.85 12.91 -90.63
CA GLN A 401 -34.48 13.40 -90.44
C GLN A 401 -34.22 13.80 -88.98
N THR A 402 -35.18 14.47 -88.34
CA THR A 402 -35.09 14.87 -86.93
C THR A 402 -35.01 13.65 -85.99
N ALA A 403 -35.73 12.57 -86.29
CA ALA A 403 -35.63 11.32 -85.54
C ALA A 403 -34.28 10.62 -85.74
N MET A 404 -33.73 10.65 -86.97
CA MET A 404 -32.38 10.14 -87.26
C MET A 404 -31.29 10.91 -86.52
N ASP A 405 -31.38 12.24 -86.48
CA ASP A 405 -30.48 13.08 -85.67
C ASP A 405 -30.62 12.74 -84.17
N GLY A 406 -31.84 12.41 -83.73
CA GLY A 406 -32.11 11.90 -82.37
C GLY A 406 -31.40 10.60 -82.05
N PHE A 407 -31.32 9.64 -82.98
CA PHE A 407 -30.54 8.41 -82.80
C PHE A 407 -29.03 8.71 -82.70
N GLU A 408 -28.50 9.61 -83.55
CA GLU A 408 -27.10 10.03 -83.48
C GLU A 408 -26.78 10.69 -82.13
N ASP A 409 -27.68 11.52 -81.60
CA ASP A 409 -27.53 12.15 -80.29
C ASP A 409 -27.53 11.13 -79.14
N VAL A 410 -28.36 10.08 -79.22
CA VAL A 410 -28.35 8.98 -78.25
C VAL A 410 -27.02 8.21 -78.32
N ILE A 411 -26.54 7.90 -79.52
CA ILE A 411 -25.25 7.23 -79.74
C ILE A 411 -24.09 8.08 -79.19
N ARG A 412 -24.12 9.40 -79.40
CA ARG A 412 -23.10 10.34 -78.87
C ARG A 412 -23.13 10.45 -77.34
N ARG A 413 -24.30 10.40 -76.71
CA ARG A 413 -24.46 10.51 -75.25
C ARG A 413 -24.12 9.21 -74.51
N PHE A 414 -24.23 8.07 -75.18
CA PHE A 414 -23.89 6.75 -74.63
C PHE A 414 -22.85 6.03 -75.50
N PRO A 415 -21.64 6.59 -75.66
CA PRO A 415 -20.65 6.08 -76.61
C PRO A 415 -20.00 4.76 -76.17
N LYS A 416 -20.14 4.40 -74.89
CA LYS A 416 -19.57 3.19 -74.26
C LYS A 416 -20.49 2.70 -73.14
N LEU A 417 -21.45 1.87 -73.50
CA LEU A 417 -21.92 0.77 -72.67
C LEU A 417 -21.25 -0.51 -73.17
#